data_AF-A0A7W8NSN9-F1
#
_entry.id   AF-A0A7W8NSN9-F1
#
_cell.length_a   1.000
_cell.length_b   1.000
_cell.length_c   1.000
_cell.angle_alpha   90.00
_cell.angle_beta   90.00
_cell.angle_gamma   90.00
#
_symmetry.space_group_name_H-M   'P 1'
#
loop_
_entity.id
_entity.type
_entity.pdbx_description
1 polymer ?
#
loop_
_entity_poly.entity_id
_entity_poly.type
_entity_poly.pdbx_seq_one_letter_code
_entity_poly.pdbx_strand_id
1 'polypeptide(L)'
;MIRRALLALLLFAVLFGLGVWGLWAGGWLPWQQAAPPPPPPVALPAPAPTSPLPLPPARVPSAPAPVPTPPDILPAPDSVTRTLPVDDAPVPASPVQRPPASRPAGPAPSGSVNAVRALAGLPTVSRVPAWDTQCAAHAGYLVRADRAEHREDPASPYRSAAGEACAPGHYYVSSRRDSGLERAVTYWATGAFHLPQLIDPRLTRVALGRAQDGRGSVRAAAVLDVRRGLGGRGAYPVRFPAPGQVSPYRTAATSEWPDPTASCAGYAPPVGAPIALLLGPGARVRSAALKVNGRAVAACVLTPQRVRGVSEADARVGRNVLAAQGAAVLLPRRPLPAGAQVRVSFATDAGRVGWTFRIR
;
A
#
# COMPACT_ATOMS: atom_id res chain seq x y z
N MET A 1 -34.65 -27.72 38.96
CA MET A 1 -33.41 -27.23 38.31
C MET A 1 -32.44 -28.36 37.92
N ILE A 2 -32.18 -29.34 38.80
CA ILE A 2 -31.24 -30.46 38.56
C ILE A 2 -31.53 -31.28 37.27
N ARG A 3 -32.80 -31.63 37.00
CA ARG A 3 -33.15 -32.40 35.78
C ARG A 3 -32.79 -31.69 34.47
N ARG A 4 -32.91 -30.35 34.42
CA ARG A 4 -32.57 -29.58 33.21
C ARG A 4 -31.06 -29.48 33.01
N ALA A 5 -30.29 -29.38 34.10
CA ALA A 5 -28.83 -29.41 34.05
C ALA A 5 -28.30 -30.77 33.58
N LEU A 6 -28.88 -31.88 34.07
CA LEU A 6 -28.53 -33.23 33.62
C LEU A 6 -28.86 -33.44 32.14
N LEU A 7 -30.02 -32.96 31.68
CA LEU A 7 -30.38 -33.06 30.26
C LEU A 7 -29.42 -32.27 29.36
N ALA A 8 -29.01 -31.07 29.80
CA ALA A 8 -28.07 -30.24 29.05
C ALA A 8 -26.67 -30.87 28.99
N LEU A 9 -26.19 -31.49 30.07
CA LEU A 9 -24.93 -32.22 30.11
C LEU A 9 -24.94 -33.45 29.19
N LEU A 10 -26.05 -34.20 29.18
CA LEU A 10 -26.23 -35.34 28.29
C LEU A 10 -26.22 -34.91 26.82
N LEU A 11 -26.95 -33.84 26.48
CA LEU A 11 -26.97 -33.31 25.11
C LEU A 11 -25.58 -32.83 24.67
N PHE A 12 -24.85 -32.15 25.55
CA PHE A 12 -23.48 -31.71 25.28
C PHE A 12 -22.54 -32.89 25.02
N ALA A 13 -22.60 -33.93 25.85
CA ALA A 13 -21.78 -35.13 25.69
C ALA A 13 -22.05 -35.85 24.36
N VAL A 14 -23.32 -35.95 23.96
CA VAL A 14 -23.71 -36.54 22.66
C VAL A 14 -23.18 -35.72 21.49
N LEU A 15 -23.36 -34.40 21.51
CA LEU A 15 -22.88 -33.53 20.44
C LEU A 15 -21.35 -33.53 20.34
N PHE A 16 -20.66 -33.54 21.48
CA PHE A 16 -19.21 -33.66 21.53
C PHE A 16 -18.72 -34.98 20.95
N GLY A 17 -19.36 -36.10 21.32
CA GLY A 17 -19.05 -37.43 20.78
C GLY A 17 -19.23 -37.51 19.26
N LEU A 18 -20.31 -36.94 18.73
CA LEU A 18 -20.55 -36.86 17.28
C LEU A 18 -19.49 -36.00 16.56
N GLY A 19 -19.06 -34.89 17.18
CA GLY A 19 -17.99 -34.05 16.64
C GLY A 19 -16.65 -34.78 16.57
N VAL A 20 -16.26 -35.49 17.64
CA VAL A 20 -15.03 -36.29 17.68
C VAL A 20 -15.09 -37.43 16.66
N TRP A 21 -16.23 -38.11 16.52
CA TRP A 21 -16.42 -39.15 15.52
C TRP A 21 -16.30 -38.62 14.08
N GLY A 22 -16.87 -37.45 13.78
CA GLY A 22 -16.71 -36.80 12.48
C GLY A 22 -15.26 -36.45 12.15
N LEU A 23 -14.49 -35.96 13.12
CA LEU A 23 -13.05 -35.70 12.96
C LEU A 23 -12.25 -36.98 12.72
N TRP A 24 -12.59 -38.06 13.43
CA TRP A 24 -11.97 -39.38 13.23
C TRP A 24 -12.28 -39.96 11.85
N ALA A 25 -13.56 -39.91 11.42
CA ALA A 25 -13.99 -40.41 10.12
C ALA A 25 -13.37 -39.62 8.95
N GLY A 26 -13.07 -38.34 9.15
CA GLY A 26 -12.40 -37.51 8.16
C GLY A 26 -10.88 -37.65 8.09
N GLY A 27 -10.23 -38.37 9.02
CA GLY A 27 -8.76 -38.44 9.08
C GLY A 27 -8.08 -37.19 9.66
N TRP A 28 -8.80 -36.33 10.39
CA TRP A 28 -8.30 -35.04 10.89
C TRP A 28 -7.66 -35.14 12.27
N LEU A 29 -7.68 -36.31 12.90
CA LEU A 29 -7.06 -36.47 14.21
C LEU A 29 -5.53 -36.57 14.06
N PRO A 30 -4.75 -35.86 14.90
CA PRO A 30 -3.31 -35.69 14.70
C PRO A 30 -2.51 -36.99 14.72
N TRP A 31 -3.06 -38.09 15.24
CA TRP A 31 -2.44 -39.42 15.21
C TRP A 31 -2.83 -40.29 14.00
N GLN A 32 -3.75 -39.83 13.14
CA GLN A 32 -4.10 -40.50 11.88
C GLN A 32 -3.24 -40.04 10.71
N GLN A 33 -2.48 -38.94 10.87
CA GLN A 33 -1.53 -38.51 9.85
C GLN A 33 -0.35 -39.47 9.86
N ALA A 34 -0.25 -40.29 8.80
CA ALA A 34 0.93 -41.12 8.56
C ALA A 34 2.19 -40.25 8.57
N ALA A 35 3.28 -40.78 9.13
CA ALA A 35 4.58 -40.12 9.06
C ALA A 35 4.85 -39.71 7.59
N PRO A 36 5.35 -38.49 7.34
CA PRO A 36 5.69 -38.07 5.99
C PRO A 36 6.65 -39.10 5.38
N PRO A 37 6.50 -39.44 4.09
CA PRO A 37 7.41 -40.37 3.45
C PRO A 37 8.85 -39.87 3.60
N PRO A 38 9.83 -40.79 3.75
CA PRO A 38 11.22 -40.39 3.79
C PRO A 38 11.56 -39.59 2.53
N PRO A 39 12.44 -38.57 2.64
CA PRO A 39 12.84 -37.80 1.48
C PRO A 39 13.43 -38.72 0.40
N PRO A 40 13.21 -38.42 -0.89
CA PRO A 40 13.81 -39.21 -1.96
C PRO A 40 15.34 -39.20 -1.82
N PRO A 41 16.02 -40.30 -2.21
CA PRO A 41 17.48 -40.37 -2.16
C PRO A 41 18.07 -39.24 -3.01
N VAL A 42 18.96 -38.47 -2.39
CA VAL A 42 19.72 -37.39 -3.05
C VAL A 42 20.53 -38.03 -4.18
N ALA A 43 20.23 -37.67 -5.42
CA ALA A 43 21.03 -38.07 -6.56
C ALA A 43 22.46 -37.53 -6.38
N LEU A 44 23.44 -38.43 -6.37
CA LEU A 44 24.85 -38.05 -6.37
C LEU A 44 25.16 -37.23 -7.64
N PRO A 45 25.88 -36.10 -7.51
CA PRO A 45 26.26 -35.30 -8.67
C PRO A 45 27.16 -36.11 -9.61
N ALA A 46 26.88 -36.01 -10.91
CA ALA A 46 27.70 -36.59 -11.96
C ALA A 46 29.15 -36.05 -11.89
N PRO A 47 30.17 -36.88 -12.23
CA PRO A 47 31.55 -36.42 -12.26
C PRO A 47 31.73 -35.29 -13.28
N ALA A 48 32.34 -34.20 -12.82
CA ALA A 48 32.63 -33.04 -13.65
C ALA A 48 33.62 -33.38 -14.77
N PRO A 49 33.48 -32.80 -15.98
CA PRO A 49 34.48 -32.94 -17.03
C PRO A 49 35.80 -32.31 -16.59
N THR A 50 36.90 -32.98 -16.95
CA THR A 50 38.28 -32.58 -16.69
C THR A 50 38.59 -31.19 -17.26
N SER A 51 38.93 -30.25 -16.38
CA SER A 51 39.40 -28.91 -16.74
C SER A 51 40.77 -28.95 -17.45
N PRO A 52 41.02 -28.03 -18.40
CA PRO A 52 42.34 -27.86 -19.01
C PRO A 52 43.34 -27.18 -18.06
N LEU A 53 44.63 -27.32 -18.41
CA LEU A 53 45.85 -26.95 -17.69
C LEU A 53 45.84 -25.57 -16.97
N PRO A 54 46.58 -25.44 -15.85
CA PRO A 54 46.58 -24.24 -15.03
C PRO A 54 47.39 -23.09 -15.66
N LEU A 55 46.80 -21.90 -15.69
CA LEU A 55 47.49 -20.64 -15.96
C LEU A 55 48.38 -20.23 -14.76
N PRO A 56 49.46 -19.46 -14.99
CA PRO A 56 50.35 -18.98 -13.92
C PRO A 56 49.60 -18.09 -12.91
N PRO A 57 50.03 -18.08 -11.63
CA PRO A 57 49.28 -17.44 -10.56
C PRO A 57 49.26 -15.91 -10.72
N ALA A 58 48.06 -15.35 -10.84
CA ALA A 58 47.83 -13.93 -10.66
C ALA A 58 48.15 -13.53 -9.21
N ARG A 59 48.91 -12.45 -9.01
CA ARG A 59 49.17 -11.87 -7.69
C ARG A 59 47.84 -11.49 -7.03
N VAL A 60 47.49 -12.18 -5.95
CA VAL A 60 46.40 -11.83 -5.05
C VAL A 60 46.85 -10.62 -4.21
N PRO A 61 46.15 -9.48 -4.23
CA PRO A 61 46.39 -8.42 -3.26
C PRO A 61 46.00 -8.91 -1.86
N SER A 62 46.86 -8.65 -0.88
CA SER A 62 46.69 -9.01 0.52
C SER A 62 45.31 -8.60 1.05
N ALA A 63 44.70 -9.50 1.83
CA ALA A 63 43.43 -9.27 2.50
C ALA A 63 43.47 -7.99 3.37
N PRO A 64 42.43 -7.14 3.33
CA PRO A 64 42.34 -6.00 4.23
C PRO A 64 42.20 -6.47 5.69
N ALA A 65 42.86 -5.75 6.59
CA ALA A 65 42.83 -5.99 8.03
C ALA A 65 41.40 -6.05 8.60
N PRO A 66 41.17 -6.82 9.68
CA PRO A 66 39.86 -6.90 10.33
C PRO A 66 39.42 -5.51 10.82
N VAL A 67 38.21 -5.12 10.42
CA VAL A 67 37.55 -3.89 10.86
C VAL A 67 37.23 -4.01 12.36
N PRO A 68 37.55 -3.00 13.19
CA PRO A 68 37.24 -3.05 14.62
C PRO A 68 35.73 -3.09 14.85
N THR A 69 35.31 -3.96 15.77
CA THR A 69 33.94 -4.12 16.24
C THR A 69 33.42 -2.78 16.77
N PRO A 70 32.21 -2.31 16.37
CA PRO A 70 31.62 -1.10 16.92
C PRO A 70 31.33 -1.28 18.42
N PRO A 71 31.52 -0.25 19.26
CA PRO A 71 31.09 -0.32 20.65
C PRO A 71 29.56 -0.43 20.75
N ASP A 72 29.11 -1.13 21.79
CA ASP A 72 27.70 -1.33 22.13
C ASP A 72 26.88 -0.04 22.00
N ILE A 73 25.91 -0.07 21.07
CA ILE A 73 24.95 1.01 20.87
C ILE A 73 23.93 0.92 22.01
N LEU A 74 24.06 1.83 22.98
CA LEU A 74 23.02 2.14 23.96
C LEU A 74 21.68 2.40 23.24
N PRO A 75 20.53 1.95 23.80
CA PRO A 75 19.24 2.19 23.21
C PRO A 75 19.00 3.70 23.00
N ALA A 76 18.65 4.07 21.77
CA ALA A 76 18.35 5.44 21.41
C ALA A 76 17.19 5.98 22.26
N PRO A 77 17.30 7.20 22.82
CA PRO A 77 16.23 7.81 23.60
C PRO A 77 14.98 8.03 22.73
N ASP A 78 13.83 7.87 23.37
CA ASP A 78 12.49 8.09 22.80
C ASP A 78 12.44 9.32 21.92
N SER A 79 11.95 9.14 20.69
CA SER A 79 11.69 10.23 19.76
C SER A 79 10.52 11.08 20.26
N VAL A 80 10.80 11.96 21.20
CA VAL A 80 9.95 13.10 21.52
C VAL A 80 9.83 13.91 20.25
N THR A 81 8.60 13.99 19.72
CA THR A 81 8.25 14.85 18.60
C THR A 81 8.56 16.27 19.02
N ARG A 82 9.71 16.81 18.59
CA ARG A 82 10.05 18.22 18.78
C ARG A 82 8.99 19.02 18.05
N THR A 83 8.09 19.64 18.80
CA THR A 83 7.15 20.66 18.31
C THR A 83 8.00 21.79 17.73
N LEU A 84 8.21 21.78 16.41
CA LEU A 84 8.79 22.94 15.74
C LEU A 84 7.81 24.10 15.92
N PRO A 85 8.28 25.31 16.27
CA PRO A 85 7.47 26.51 16.14
C PRO A 85 7.03 26.57 14.67
N VAL A 86 5.71 26.47 14.46
CA VAL A 86 5.15 26.90 13.18
C VAL A 86 5.10 28.42 13.32
N ASP A 87 6.20 29.09 12.98
CA ASP A 87 6.21 30.54 12.87
C ASP A 87 4.99 30.97 12.06
N ASP A 88 4.19 31.87 12.63
CA ASP A 88 3.09 32.53 11.94
C ASP A 88 3.60 33.57 10.93
N ALA A 89 4.91 33.56 10.65
CA ALA A 89 5.50 34.26 9.53
C ALA A 89 4.71 33.93 8.25
N PRO A 90 4.25 34.94 7.50
CA PRO A 90 3.61 34.73 6.21
C PRO A 90 4.56 33.89 5.36
N VAL A 91 4.15 32.68 5.00
CA VAL A 91 4.87 31.91 3.97
C VAL A 91 4.82 32.80 2.73
N PRO A 92 5.97 33.26 2.20
CA PRO A 92 5.96 34.06 0.98
C PRO A 92 5.23 33.24 -0.07
N ALA A 93 4.14 33.80 -0.61
CA ALA A 93 3.34 33.16 -1.62
C ALA A 93 4.28 32.88 -2.80
N SER A 94 4.66 31.61 -3.00
CA SER A 94 5.34 31.23 -4.23
C SER A 94 4.44 31.65 -5.39
N PRO A 95 4.98 32.27 -6.45
CA PRO A 95 4.19 32.63 -7.63
C PRO A 95 3.44 31.39 -8.08
N VAL A 96 2.11 31.49 -8.14
CA VAL A 96 1.25 30.44 -8.67
C VAL A 96 1.53 30.38 -10.17
N GLN A 97 2.55 29.62 -10.57
CA GLN A 97 2.71 29.23 -11.97
C GLN A 97 1.51 28.37 -12.33
N ARG A 98 0.53 29.00 -12.98
CA ARG A 98 -0.64 28.34 -13.54
C ARG A 98 -0.14 27.48 -14.71
N PRO A 99 -0.23 26.14 -14.63
CA PRO A 99 0.12 25.30 -15.78
C PRO A 99 -0.73 25.69 -16.99
N PRO A 100 -0.23 25.55 -18.23
CA PRO A 100 -1.03 25.80 -19.42
C PRO A 100 -2.30 24.94 -19.37
N ALA A 101 -3.44 25.59 -19.56
CA ALA A 101 -4.76 24.98 -19.45
C ALA A 101 -4.97 23.97 -20.57
N SER A 102 -4.74 22.69 -20.30
CA SER A 102 -5.37 21.61 -21.07
C SER A 102 -6.88 21.69 -20.83
N ARG A 103 -7.64 21.87 -21.92
CA ARG A 103 -9.11 21.94 -21.96
C ARG A 103 -9.74 20.93 -20.98
N PRO A 104 -10.63 21.33 -20.05
CA PRO A 104 -11.19 20.39 -19.10
C PRO A 104 -12.11 19.41 -19.85
N ALA A 105 -11.85 18.12 -19.70
CA ALA A 105 -12.92 17.13 -19.79
C ALA A 105 -14.00 17.51 -18.75
N GLY A 106 -15.29 17.28 -19.05
CA GLY A 106 -16.39 17.59 -18.12
C GLY A 106 -16.20 17.00 -16.72
N PRO A 107 -17.02 17.42 -15.72
CA PRO A 107 -16.85 17.00 -14.34
C PRO A 107 -16.79 15.48 -14.23
N ALA A 108 -15.67 14.95 -13.74
CA ALA A 108 -15.49 13.52 -13.59
C ALA A 108 -16.46 12.98 -12.53
N PRO A 109 -17.04 11.78 -12.72
CA PRO A 109 -17.90 11.16 -11.71
C PRO A 109 -17.18 11.07 -10.36
N SER A 110 -17.89 11.37 -9.28
CA SER A 110 -17.41 11.19 -7.90
C SER A 110 -16.88 9.76 -7.72
N GLY A 111 -15.71 9.63 -7.08
CA GLY A 111 -15.07 8.33 -6.86
C GLY A 111 -14.50 7.65 -8.11
N SER A 112 -14.27 8.39 -9.19
CA SER A 112 -13.43 7.95 -10.31
C SER A 112 -11.95 8.33 -10.10
N VAL A 113 -11.04 7.64 -10.79
CA VAL A 113 -9.59 8.00 -10.80
C VAL A 113 -9.37 9.45 -11.20
N ASN A 114 -10.14 9.95 -12.18
CA ASN A 114 -10.04 11.34 -12.62
C ASN A 114 -10.57 12.34 -11.59
N ALA A 115 -11.53 11.97 -10.75
CA ALA A 115 -11.93 12.82 -9.62
C ALA A 115 -10.82 12.94 -8.57
N VAL A 116 -10.09 11.84 -8.29
CA VAL A 116 -8.91 11.87 -7.40
C VAL A 116 -7.82 12.77 -7.98
N ARG A 117 -7.53 12.64 -9.28
CA ARG A 117 -6.54 13.47 -9.97
C ARG A 117 -6.93 14.94 -10.03
N ALA A 118 -8.22 15.25 -10.19
CA ALA A 118 -8.73 16.61 -10.12
C ALA A 118 -8.51 17.23 -8.73
N LEU A 119 -8.67 16.46 -7.64
CA LEU A 119 -8.32 16.92 -6.28
C LEU A 119 -6.82 17.19 -6.11
N ALA A 120 -5.95 16.60 -6.94
CA ALA A 120 -4.52 16.89 -7.01
C ALA A 120 -4.16 18.05 -7.96
N GLY A 121 -5.14 18.63 -8.67
CA GLY A 121 -4.91 19.62 -9.73
C GLY A 121 -4.21 19.06 -10.96
N LEU A 122 -4.35 17.75 -11.23
CA LEU A 122 -3.68 17.06 -12.33
C LEU A 122 -4.60 16.90 -13.56
N PRO A 123 -4.02 16.78 -14.78
CA PRO A 123 -4.74 16.35 -15.96
C PRO A 123 -5.39 14.97 -15.77
N THR A 124 -6.48 14.74 -16.49
CA THR A 124 -7.15 13.44 -16.53
C THR A 124 -6.28 12.38 -17.22
N VAL A 125 -6.50 11.13 -16.87
CA VAL A 125 -5.94 9.96 -17.55
C VAL A 125 -6.98 9.36 -18.49
N SER A 126 -6.50 8.78 -19.59
CA SER A 126 -7.33 8.05 -20.55
C SER A 126 -7.38 6.56 -20.20
N ARG A 127 -8.55 5.95 -20.36
CA ARG A 127 -8.68 4.49 -20.23
C ARG A 127 -8.13 3.81 -21.49
N VAL A 128 -7.49 2.65 -21.32
CA VAL A 128 -7.03 1.79 -22.43
C VAL A 128 -7.87 0.51 -22.45
N PRO A 129 -8.95 0.45 -23.25
CA PRO A 129 -9.88 -0.68 -23.23
C PRO A 129 -9.22 -2.04 -23.49
N ALA A 130 -8.19 -2.07 -24.34
CA ALA A 130 -7.44 -3.29 -24.65
C ALA A 130 -6.73 -3.91 -23.42
N TRP A 131 -6.49 -3.14 -22.35
CA TRP A 131 -5.88 -3.61 -21.11
C TRP A 131 -6.92 -3.97 -20.04
N ASP A 132 -8.17 -3.53 -20.18
CA ASP A 132 -9.22 -3.78 -19.19
C ASP A 132 -9.51 -5.28 -19.01
N THR A 133 -9.46 -6.05 -20.11
CA THR A 133 -9.67 -7.50 -20.08
C THR A 133 -8.59 -8.22 -19.28
N GLN A 134 -7.36 -7.71 -19.29
CA GLN A 134 -6.25 -8.23 -18.48
C GLN A 134 -6.47 -7.96 -16.99
N CYS A 135 -6.90 -6.74 -16.65
CA CYS A 135 -7.25 -6.40 -15.27
C CYS A 135 -8.49 -7.16 -14.78
N ALA A 136 -9.45 -7.45 -15.66
CA ALA A 136 -10.62 -8.25 -15.33
C ALA A 136 -10.24 -9.72 -15.13
N ALA A 137 -9.28 -10.24 -15.92
CA ALA A 137 -8.72 -11.57 -15.72
C ALA A 137 -8.06 -11.69 -14.34
N HIS A 138 -7.26 -10.71 -13.93
CA HIS A 138 -6.65 -10.70 -12.60
C HIS A 138 -7.68 -10.55 -11.48
N ALA A 139 -8.67 -9.67 -11.64
CA ALA A 139 -9.77 -9.58 -10.68
C ALA A 139 -10.50 -10.93 -10.54
N GLY A 140 -10.69 -11.64 -11.67
CA GLY A 140 -11.25 -12.98 -11.72
C GLY A 140 -10.39 -14.02 -10.99
N TYR A 141 -9.06 -13.93 -11.11
CA TYR A 141 -8.13 -14.73 -10.34
C TYR A 141 -8.30 -14.49 -8.83
N LEU A 142 -8.29 -13.24 -8.38
CA LEU A 142 -8.40 -12.89 -6.95
C LEU A 142 -9.66 -13.46 -6.29
N VAL A 143 -10.81 -13.37 -6.97
CA VAL A 143 -12.08 -13.92 -6.43
C VAL A 143 -12.12 -15.44 -6.46
N ARG A 144 -11.63 -16.09 -7.53
CA ARG A 144 -11.70 -17.56 -7.65
C ARG A 144 -10.66 -18.29 -6.82
N ALA A 145 -9.46 -17.72 -6.71
CA ALA A 145 -8.38 -18.26 -5.88
C ALA A 145 -8.57 -17.93 -4.39
N ASP A 146 -9.53 -17.05 -4.05
CA ASP A 146 -9.79 -16.53 -2.71
C ASP A 146 -8.56 -15.82 -2.11
N ARG A 147 -7.95 -14.90 -2.87
CA ARG A 147 -6.67 -14.25 -2.54
C ARG A 147 -6.68 -12.74 -2.72
N ALA A 148 -5.68 -12.10 -2.11
CA ALA A 148 -5.44 -10.66 -2.12
C ALA A 148 -3.93 -10.42 -2.34
N GLU A 149 -3.48 -10.38 -3.61
CA GLU A 149 -2.06 -10.32 -3.94
C GLU A 149 -1.79 -9.65 -5.30
N HIS A 150 -0.54 -9.22 -5.53
CA HIS A 150 -0.08 -8.54 -6.76
C HIS A 150 0.55 -9.48 -7.82
N ARG A 151 0.29 -10.78 -7.71
CA ARG A 151 0.83 -11.82 -8.60
C ARG A 151 -0.12 -13.01 -8.61
N GLU A 152 -0.14 -13.80 -9.66
CA GLU A 152 -0.88 -15.07 -9.65
C GLU A 152 0.04 -16.22 -9.25
N ASP A 153 -0.47 -17.11 -8.41
CA ASP A 153 0.21 -18.36 -8.07
C ASP A 153 0.40 -19.22 -9.33
N PRO A 154 1.65 -19.57 -9.72
CA PRO A 154 1.93 -20.40 -10.89
C PRO A 154 1.22 -21.75 -10.89
N ALA A 155 0.91 -22.30 -9.71
CA ALA A 155 0.23 -23.58 -9.55
C ALA A 155 -1.30 -23.47 -9.55
N SER A 156 -1.87 -22.25 -9.54
CA SER A 156 -3.33 -22.07 -9.50
C SER A 156 -3.98 -22.42 -10.84
N PRO A 157 -5.08 -23.19 -10.85
CA PRO A 157 -5.83 -23.45 -12.08
C PRO A 157 -6.54 -22.20 -12.63
N TYR A 158 -6.62 -21.12 -11.84
CA TYR A 158 -7.23 -19.86 -12.26
C TYR A 158 -6.24 -18.86 -12.84
N ARG A 159 -4.96 -19.20 -12.85
CA ARG A 159 -3.90 -18.36 -13.39
C ARG A 159 -4.09 -18.15 -14.89
N SER A 160 -3.77 -16.94 -15.37
CA SER A 160 -3.75 -16.61 -16.78
C SER A 160 -2.63 -15.61 -17.11
N ALA A 161 -2.04 -15.73 -18.30
CA ALA A 161 -1.06 -14.74 -18.76
C ALA A 161 -1.64 -13.32 -18.84
N ALA A 162 -2.93 -13.20 -19.18
CA ALA A 162 -3.65 -11.93 -19.20
C ALA A 162 -3.79 -11.32 -17.80
N GLY A 163 -4.13 -12.11 -16.79
CA GLY A 163 -4.24 -11.65 -15.41
C GLY A 163 -2.90 -11.21 -14.84
N GLU A 164 -1.86 -12.02 -15.02
CA GLU A 164 -0.48 -11.69 -14.62
C GLU A 164 0.02 -10.35 -15.21
N ALA A 165 -0.40 -10.01 -16.43
CA ALA A 165 -0.03 -8.75 -17.06
C ALA A 165 -0.58 -7.50 -16.35
N CYS A 166 -1.70 -7.61 -15.63
CA CYS A 166 -2.28 -6.51 -14.84
C CYS A 166 -2.13 -6.70 -13.30
N ALA A 167 -1.70 -7.88 -12.84
CA ALA A 167 -1.48 -8.18 -11.43
C ALA A 167 -0.63 -7.16 -10.65
N PRO A 168 0.43 -6.56 -11.23
CA PRO A 168 1.24 -5.59 -10.51
C PRO A 168 0.58 -4.22 -10.31
N GLY A 169 -0.64 -4.01 -10.84
CA GLY A 169 -1.45 -2.82 -10.62
C GLY A 169 -2.03 -2.76 -9.21
N HIS A 170 -2.85 -1.75 -8.93
CA HIS A 170 -3.62 -1.68 -7.68
C HIS A 170 -4.70 -2.75 -7.69
N TYR A 171 -4.91 -3.42 -6.57
CA TYR A 171 -6.09 -4.27 -6.39
C TYR A 171 -6.88 -3.85 -5.15
N TYR A 172 -8.14 -4.25 -5.12
CA TYR A 172 -9.02 -4.12 -3.98
C TYR A 172 -9.90 -5.37 -3.96
N VAL A 173 -10.00 -6.01 -2.80
CA VAL A 173 -10.86 -7.19 -2.59
C VAL A 173 -11.88 -6.90 -1.51
N SER A 174 -13.02 -7.58 -1.58
CA SER A 174 -14.09 -7.42 -0.59
C SER A 174 -14.88 -8.70 -0.41
N SER A 175 -15.33 -8.95 0.82
CA SER A 175 -16.31 -10.01 1.12
C SER A 175 -17.75 -9.63 0.74
N ARG A 176 -17.98 -8.37 0.35
CA ARG A 176 -19.29 -7.92 -0.14
C ARG A 176 -19.33 -8.03 -1.66
N ARG A 177 -20.25 -8.84 -2.18
CA ARG A 177 -20.43 -9.04 -3.64
C ARG A 177 -20.70 -7.74 -4.38
N ASP A 178 -21.47 -6.83 -3.78
CA ASP A 178 -21.87 -5.54 -4.35
C ASP A 178 -20.78 -4.46 -4.20
N SER A 179 -19.55 -4.83 -3.77
CA SER A 179 -18.47 -3.85 -3.65
C SER A 179 -18.05 -3.31 -5.00
N GLY A 180 -18.40 -2.05 -5.24
CA GLY A 180 -18.21 -1.36 -6.51
C GLY A 180 -16.86 -0.66 -6.65
N LEU A 181 -16.60 -0.20 -7.87
CA LEU A 181 -15.40 0.55 -8.25
C LEU A 181 -15.18 1.81 -7.39
N GLU A 182 -16.25 2.51 -7.06
CA GLU A 182 -16.18 3.72 -6.23
C GLU A 182 -15.51 3.45 -4.88
N ARG A 183 -15.81 2.29 -4.28
CA ARG A 183 -15.20 1.88 -3.00
C ARG A 183 -13.74 1.53 -3.17
N ALA A 184 -13.37 0.84 -4.25
CA ALA A 184 -11.98 0.54 -4.57
C ALA A 184 -11.16 1.82 -4.81
N VAL A 185 -11.67 2.76 -5.60
CA VAL A 185 -11.00 4.05 -5.84
C VAL A 185 -10.90 4.86 -4.55
N THR A 186 -11.93 4.87 -3.71
CA THR A 186 -11.88 5.54 -2.41
C THR A 186 -10.82 4.91 -1.50
N TYR A 187 -10.74 3.58 -1.45
CA TYR A 187 -9.68 2.85 -0.75
C TYR A 187 -8.30 3.29 -1.27
N TRP A 188 -8.05 3.25 -2.58
CA TRP A 188 -6.76 3.66 -3.14
C TRP A 188 -6.45 5.15 -2.94
N ALA A 189 -7.44 6.03 -3.02
CA ALA A 189 -7.29 7.48 -2.79
C ALA A 189 -7.03 7.83 -1.32
N THR A 190 -7.38 6.94 -0.41
CA THR A 190 -7.16 7.10 1.04
C THR A 190 -6.09 6.14 1.57
N GLY A 191 -5.45 5.36 0.69
CA GLY A 191 -4.32 4.50 0.99
C GLY A 191 -3.01 5.26 0.88
N ALA A 192 -2.17 5.20 1.91
CA ALA A 192 -0.92 5.96 1.95
C ALA A 192 0.09 5.52 0.87
N PHE A 193 0.02 4.28 0.39
CA PHE A 193 0.92 3.74 -0.62
C PHE A 193 0.24 3.62 -1.99
N HIS A 194 -1.09 3.46 -2.04
CA HIS A 194 -1.84 3.55 -3.29
C HIS A 194 -1.91 4.98 -3.82
N LEU A 195 -2.26 5.97 -2.99
CA LEU A 195 -2.51 7.35 -3.42
C LEU A 195 -1.37 7.95 -4.26
N PRO A 196 -0.08 7.89 -3.87
CA PRO A 196 1.01 8.49 -4.65
C PRO A 196 1.09 8.01 -6.10
N GLN A 197 0.66 6.77 -6.38
CA GLN A 197 0.67 6.22 -7.73
C GLN A 197 -0.53 6.72 -8.57
N LEU A 198 -1.69 6.97 -7.94
CA LEU A 198 -2.85 7.58 -8.61
C LEU A 198 -2.58 9.02 -9.06
N ILE A 199 -1.83 9.76 -8.23
CA ILE A 199 -1.51 11.17 -8.45
C ILE A 199 -0.10 11.37 -9.03
N ASP A 200 0.53 10.32 -9.57
CA ASP A 200 1.77 10.50 -10.32
C ASP A 200 1.48 11.38 -11.55
N PRO A 201 2.12 12.56 -11.70
CA PRO A 201 1.86 13.44 -12.83
C PRO A 201 2.33 12.84 -14.17
N ARG A 202 3.16 11.78 -14.15
CA ARG A 202 3.61 11.05 -15.34
C ARG A 202 2.57 10.03 -15.83
N LEU A 203 1.57 9.72 -15.01
CA LEU A 203 0.48 8.81 -15.37
C LEU A 203 -0.46 9.50 -16.37
N THR A 204 -0.61 8.88 -17.55
CA THR A 204 -1.45 9.39 -18.64
C THR A 204 -2.52 8.41 -19.09
N ARG A 205 -2.32 7.12 -18.79
CA ARG A 205 -3.20 6.03 -19.19
C ARG A 205 -3.45 5.10 -18.03
N VAL A 206 -4.63 4.51 -17.97
CA VAL A 206 -5.00 3.51 -16.97
C VAL A 206 -5.86 2.41 -17.60
N ALA A 207 -5.97 1.29 -16.92
CA ALA A 207 -6.90 0.22 -17.26
C ALA A 207 -7.58 -0.29 -16.01
N LEU A 208 -8.80 -0.78 -16.14
CA LEU A 208 -9.61 -1.20 -15.01
C LEU A 208 -10.37 -2.51 -15.33
N GLY A 209 -10.28 -3.44 -14.39
CA GLY A 209 -11.08 -4.66 -14.39
C GLY A 209 -11.80 -4.88 -13.06
N ARG A 210 -12.86 -5.67 -13.12
CA ARG A 210 -13.62 -6.12 -11.95
C ARG A 210 -14.07 -7.56 -12.13
N ALA A 211 -14.25 -8.25 -11.01
CA ALA A 211 -14.89 -9.55 -10.97
C ALA A 211 -15.69 -9.70 -9.69
N GLN A 212 -16.71 -10.55 -9.75
CA GLN A 212 -17.51 -10.93 -8.60
C GLN A 212 -17.70 -12.44 -8.64
N ASP A 213 -17.57 -13.05 -7.47
CA ASP A 213 -17.94 -14.44 -7.22
C ASP A 213 -18.66 -14.43 -5.86
N GLY A 214 -19.23 -15.52 -5.43
CA GLY A 214 -19.53 -15.62 -4.01
C GLY A 214 -19.69 -17.03 -3.55
N ARG A 215 -18.85 -17.87 -4.12
CA ARG A 215 -18.04 -18.80 -3.36
C ARG A 215 -16.90 -18.01 -2.67
N GLY A 216 -16.30 -18.58 -1.63
CA GLY A 216 -15.14 -18.00 -0.96
C GLY A 216 -15.41 -16.78 -0.06
N SER A 217 -14.31 -16.26 0.50
CA SER A 217 -14.27 -15.08 1.36
C SER A 217 -14.12 -13.77 0.57
N VAL A 218 -13.45 -13.80 -0.58
CA VAL A 218 -13.30 -12.72 -1.56
C VAL A 218 -14.43 -12.83 -2.59
N ARG A 219 -15.43 -11.97 -2.45
CA ARG A 219 -16.65 -11.98 -3.29
C ARG A 219 -16.69 -10.90 -4.35
N ALA A 220 -15.82 -9.90 -4.24
CA ALA A 220 -15.63 -8.88 -5.26
C ALA A 220 -14.16 -8.48 -5.30
N ALA A 221 -13.66 -8.22 -6.51
CA ALA A 221 -12.35 -7.64 -6.73
C ALA A 221 -12.40 -6.55 -7.81
N ALA A 222 -11.58 -5.53 -7.64
CA ALA A 222 -11.29 -4.50 -8.63
C ALA A 222 -9.77 -4.38 -8.79
N VAL A 223 -9.32 -4.20 -10.03
CA VAL A 223 -7.90 -4.07 -10.38
C VAL A 223 -7.73 -2.86 -11.28
N LEU A 224 -6.80 -1.97 -10.94
CA LEU A 224 -6.48 -0.76 -11.68
C LEU A 224 -4.99 -0.76 -12.06
N ASP A 225 -4.73 -0.75 -13.36
CA ASP A 225 -3.37 -0.57 -13.89
C ASP A 225 -2.99 0.91 -13.86
N VAL A 226 -2.02 1.23 -13.00
CA VAL A 226 -1.39 2.55 -12.90
C VAL A 226 0.09 2.51 -13.29
N ARG A 227 0.56 1.40 -13.86
CA ARG A 227 1.99 1.18 -14.13
C ARG A 227 2.32 1.34 -15.61
N ARG A 228 1.58 0.67 -16.50
CA ARG A 228 1.89 0.71 -17.94
C ARG A 228 1.61 2.06 -18.60
N GLY A 229 0.76 2.87 -17.98
CA GLY A 229 0.46 4.22 -18.46
C GLY A 229 1.37 5.33 -17.93
N LEU A 230 2.44 4.98 -17.20
CA LEU A 230 3.49 5.91 -16.80
C LEU A 230 4.40 6.20 -18.00
N GLY A 231 4.63 7.48 -18.28
CA GLY A 231 5.51 7.90 -19.39
C GLY A 231 5.26 9.32 -19.89
N GLY A 232 4.26 10.02 -19.35
CA GLY A 232 4.05 11.43 -19.63
C GLY A 232 5.13 12.32 -18.99
N ARG A 233 5.18 13.58 -19.42
CA ARG A 233 5.96 14.61 -18.75
C ARG A 233 5.29 14.96 -17.41
N GLY A 234 5.98 14.70 -16.30
CA GLY A 234 5.48 15.00 -14.96
C GLY A 234 5.85 16.41 -14.51
N ALA A 235 4.87 17.18 -14.02
CA ALA A 235 5.11 18.46 -13.37
C ALA A 235 5.09 18.29 -11.84
N TYR A 236 6.12 18.78 -11.17
CA TYR A 236 6.28 18.73 -9.71
C TYR A 236 6.47 20.16 -9.16
N PRO A 237 6.11 20.43 -7.88
CA PRO A 237 5.52 19.51 -6.93
C PRO A 237 4.02 19.24 -7.18
N VAL A 238 3.59 18.00 -6.94
CA VAL A 238 2.16 17.66 -6.85
C VAL A 238 1.74 17.66 -5.39
N ARG A 239 0.61 18.30 -5.09
CA ARG A 239 0.05 18.43 -3.74
C ARG A 239 -1.32 17.77 -3.73
N PHE A 240 -1.58 16.94 -2.72
CA PHE A 240 -2.87 16.29 -2.56
C PHE A 240 -3.36 16.42 -1.11
N PRO A 241 -4.59 16.94 -0.89
CA PRO A 241 -5.37 17.72 -1.86
C PRO A 241 -4.62 18.98 -2.31
N ALA A 242 -4.89 19.47 -3.52
CA ALA A 242 -4.26 20.67 -4.06
C ALA A 242 -4.71 21.94 -3.31
N PRO A 243 -3.95 23.05 -3.41
CA PRO A 243 -4.30 24.31 -2.76
C PRO A 243 -5.72 24.77 -3.11
N GLY A 244 -6.51 25.14 -2.11
CA GLY A 244 -7.88 25.62 -2.27
C GLY A 244 -8.93 24.54 -2.55
N GLN A 245 -8.54 23.26 -2.69
CA GLN A 245 -9.50 22.17 -2.92
C GLN A 245 -10.33 21.82 -1.67
N VAL A 246 -11.49 21.20 -1.90
CA VAL A 246 -12.34 20.64 -0.86
C VAL A 246 -12.31 19.11 -0.97
N SER A 247 -11.58 18.46 -0.06
CA SER A 247 -11.44 17.01 -0.04
C SER A 247 -12.62 16.33 0.67
N PRO A 248 -13.19 15.26 0.10
CA PRO A 248 -14.19 14.44 0.79
C PRO A 248 -13.57 13.45 1.79
N TYR A 249 -12.23 13.28 1.77
CA TYR A 249 -11.57 12.22 2.53
C TYR A 249 -11.22 12.67 3.94
N ARG A 250 -11.80 11.98 4.92
CA ARG A 250 -11.61 12.25 6.35
C ARG A 250 -10.72 11.22 7.04
N THR A 251 -10.79 9.98 6.62
CA THR A 251 -10.09 8.82 7.20
C THR A 251 -9.20 8.17 6.15
N ALA A 252 -8.12 7.54 6.61
CA ALA A 252 -7.34 6.65 5.75
C ALA A 252 -8.11 5.35 5.46
N ALA A 253 -7.70 4.66 4.41
CA ALA A 253 -8.16 3.32 4.10
C ALA A 253 -7.86 2.37 5.28
N THR A 254 -8.83 1.51 5.62
CA THR A 254 -8.61 0.39 6.52
C THR A 254 -7.92 -0.74 5.76
N SER A 255 -6.92 -1.39 6.37
CA SER A 255 -6.21 -2.51 5.75
C SER A 255 -5.48 -2.14 4.45
N GLU A 256 -4.89 -0.94 4.41
CA GLU A 256 -3.84 -0.62 3.44
C GLU A 256 -2.68 -1.60 3.62
N TRP A 257 -2.12 -2.11 2.53
CA TRP A 257 -0.87 -2.86 2.56
C TRP A 257 0.21 -2.17 1.71
N PRO A 258 1.42 -1.95 2.25
CA PRO A 258 1.82 -2.13 3.66
C PRO A 258 0.99 -1.28 4.64
N ASP A 259 0.96 -1.66 5.93
CA ASP A 259 0.27 -0.86 6.95
C ASP A 259 1.04 0.45 7.23
N PRO A 260 0.47 1.63 6.92
CA PRO A 260 1.16 2.90 7.15
C PRO A 260 1.32 3.24 8.63
N THR A 261 0.49 2.68 9.51
CA THR A 261 0.55 2.96 10.96
C THR A 261 1.72 2.26 11.64
N ALA A 262 2.28 1.21 11.04
CA ALA A 262 3.52 0.56 11.50
C ALA A 262 4.72 1.53 11.55
N SER A 263 4.69 2.60 10.76
CA SER A 263 5.69 3.67 10.77
C SER A 263 5.45 4.75 11.83
N CYS A 264 4.30 4.73 12.50
CA CYS A 264 3.79 5.84 13.28
C CYS A 264 3.50 5.41 14.73
N ALA A 265 4.50 5.58 15.61
CA ALA A 265 4.40 5.15 17.00
C ALA A 265 3.15 5.73 17.72
N GLY A 266 2.39 4.84 18.36
CA GLY A 266 1.18 5.20 19.11
C GLY A 266 -0.04 5.58 18.24
N TYR A 267 0.00 5.30 16.93
CA TYR A 267 -1.16 5.46 16.06
C TYR A 267 -2.01 4.20 16.13
N ALA A 268 -3.33 4.37 16.10
CA ALA A 268 -4.29 3.29 16.00
C ALA A 268 -5.43 3.75 15.08
N PRO A 269 -5.95 2.88 14.20
CA PRO A 269 -7.12 3.20 13.39
C PRO A 269 -8.36 3.59 14.24
N PRO A 270 -9.24 4.47 13.75
CA PRO A 270 -9.12 5.20 12.49
C PRO A 270 -8.14 6.38 12.58
N VAL A 271 -7.29 6.50 11.57
CA VAL A 271 -6.36 7.64 11.37
C VAL A 271 -6.89 8.55 10.26
N GLY A 272 -6.37 9.77 10.16
CA GLY A 272 -6.80 10.74 9.16
C GLY A 272 -6.42 10.35 7.73
N ALA A 273 -7.18 10.87 6.76
CA ALA A 273 -6.88 10.67 5.35
C ALA A 273 -5.45 11.16 5.00
N PRO A 274 -4.72 10.46 4.11
CA PRO A 274 -3.37 10.83 3.74
C PRO A 274 -3.34 12.16 2.99
N ILE A 275 -2.34 12.98 3.31
CA ILE A 275 -2.01 14.23 2.62
C ILE A 275 -0.66 14.02 1.95
N ALA A 276 -0.56 14.17 0.64
CA ALA A 276 0.64 13.81 -0.11
C ALA A 276 1.32 15.02 -0.75
N LEU A 277 2.65 14.96 -0.80
CA LEU A 277 3.52 15.83 -1.58
C LEU A 277 4.41 14.93 -2.44
N LEU A 278 4.31 15.04 -3.76
CA LEU A 278 5.26 14.41 -4.69
C LEU A 278 6.20 15.50 -5.20
N LEU A 279 7.50 15.25 -5.05
CA LEU A 279 8.57 16.14 -5.51
C LEU A 279 9.29 15.60 -6.75
N GLY A 280 8.95 14.39 -7.17
CA GLY A 280 9.66 13.65 -8.20
C GLY A 280 10.82 12.82 -7.63
N PRO A 281 11.22 11.74 -8.32
CA PRO A 281 12.25 10.83 -7.82
C PRO A 281 13.55 11.56 -7.41
N GLY A 282 14.14 11.13 -6.28
CA GLY A 282 15.40 11.68 -5.76
C GLY A 282 15.24 12.88 -4.82
N ALA A 283 14.13 13.61 -4.88
CA ALA A 283 13.86 14.70 -3.94
C ALA A 283 13.48 14.17 -2.54
N ARG A 284 13.79 14.94 -1.50
CA ARG A 284 13.61 14.53 -0.09
C ARG A 284 12.80 15.52 0.72
N VAL A 285 12.03 14.94 1.65
CA VAL A 285 11.30 15.63 2.70
C VAL A 285 11.96 15.32 4.04
N ARG A 286 12.28 16.37 4.80
CA ARG A 286 12.93 16.27 6.11
C ARG A 286 11.93 16.25 7.25
N SER A 287 10.88 17.06 7.15
CA SER A 287 9.82 17.11 8.17
C SER A 287 8.53 17.65 7.58
N ALA A 288 7.44 17.50 8.33
CA ALA A 288 6.15 18.05 7.97
C ALA A 288 5.38 18.50 9.22
N ALA A 289 4.44 19.41 9.05
CA ALA A 289 3.56 19.93 10.09
C ALA A 289 2.14 20.08 9.55
N LEU A 290 1.17 19.90 10.43
CA LEU A 290 -0.26 19.99 10.14
C LEU A 290 -0.93 20.92 11.15
N LYS A 291 -1.66 21.92 10.67
CA LYS A 291 -2.62 22.71 11.45
C LYS A 291 -4.03 22.41 10.96
N VAL A 292 -4.96 22.18 11.88
CA VAL A 292 -6.39 22.00 11.60
C VAL A 292 -7.14 23.10 12.35
N ASN A 293 -7.87 23.95 11.63
CA ASN A 293 -8.54 25.14 12.16
C ASN A 293 -7.61 26.01 13.02
N GLY A 294 -6.38 26.25 12.53
CA GLY A 294 -5.35 27.04 13.20
C GLY A 294 -4.57 26.30 14.30
N ARG A 295 -5.03 25.15 14.78
CA ARG A 295 -4.37 24.38 15.85
C ARG A 295 -3.41 23.34 15.30
N ALA A 296 -2.21 23.27 15.84
CA ALA A 296 -1.28 22.19 15.49
C ALA A 296 -1.87 20.84 15.92
N VAL A 297 -1.77 19.83 15.05
CA VAL A 297 -2.24 18.47 15.33
C VAL A 297 -1.13 17.46 15.08
N ALA A 298 -1.19 16.34 15.81
CA ALA A 298 -0.24 15.24 15.62
C ALA A 298 -0.43 14.61 14.22
N ALA A 299 0.67 14.55 13.47
CA ALA A 299 0.74 13.89 12.18
C ALA A 299 2.10 13.21 11.98
N CYS A 300 2.09 12.06 11.33
CA CYS A 300 3.25 11.23 11.06
C CYS A 300 3.66 11.41 9.60
N VAL A 301 4.93 11.71 9.34
CA VAL A 301 5.43 11.85 7.96
C VAL A 301 6.08 10.56 7.50
N LEU A 302 5.49 9.96 6.46
CA LEU A 302 6.01 8.82 5.74
C LEU A 302 6.89 9.32 4.59
N THR A 303 8.13 8.87 4.56
CA THR A 303 9.07 9.11 3.46
C THR A 303 9.81 7.79 3.16
N PRO A 304 10.50 7.68 2.01
CA PRO A 304 11.28 6.48 1.71
C PRO A 304 12.33 6.11 2.77
N GLN A 305 12.75 7.04 3.63
CA GLN A 305 13.73 6.78 4.69
C GLN A 305 13.08 6.47 6.03
N ARG A 306 11.79 6.78 6.19
CA ARG A 306 11.07 6.68 7.47
C ARG A 306 10.06 5.55 7.51
N VAL A 307 9.67 5.02 6.34
CA VAL A 307 8.75 3.89 6.29
C VAL A 307 9.38 2.67 6.96
N ARG A 308 8.65 2.22 7.98
CA ARG A 308 8.78 0.93 8.65
C ARG A 308 7.56 0.10 8.29
N GLY A 309 7.71 -1.22 8.27
CA GLY A 309 6.63 -2.16 8.09
C GLY A 309 6.55 -3.10 9.29
N VAL A 310 5.51 -3.93 9.31
CA VAL A 310 5.44 -5.07 10.24
C VAL A 310 6.57 -6.08 9.99
N SER A 311 7.11 -6.08 8.77
CA SER A 311 8.27 -6.82 8.34
C SER A 311 9.20 -5.93 7.51
N GLU A 312 10.46 -6.34 7.33
CA GLU A 312 11.38 -5.65 6.42
C GLU A 312 10.96 -5.77 4.95
N ALA A 313 10.21 -6.81 4.58
CA ALA A 313 9.65 -6.93 3.24
C ALA A 313 8.59 -5.85 2.98
N ASP A 314 7.66 -5.68 3.94
CA ASP A 314 6.63 -4.65 3.91
C ASP A 314 7.25 -3.26 3.89
N ALA A 315 8.26 -3.03 4.75
CA ALA A 315 8.98 -1.78 4.81
C ALA A 315 9.62 -1.44 3.45
N ARG A 316 10.30 -2.41 2.83
CA ARG A 316 10.92 -2.24 1.50
C ARG A 316 9.89 -1.92 0.43
N VAL A 317 8.73 -2.57 0.42
CA VAL A 317 7.65 -2.25 -0.53
C VAL A 317 7.20 -0.81 -0.37
N GLY A 318 6.86 -0.38 0.85
CA GLY A 318 6.41 0.99 1.11
C GLY A 318 7.48 2.04 0.77
N ARG A 319 8.76 1.77 1.09
CA ARG A 319 9.88 2.63 0.70
C ARG A 319 10.02 2.75 -0.81
N ASN A 320 9.92 1.63 -1.55
CA ASN A 320 10.04 1.61 -3.00
C ASN A 320 8.89 2.38 -3.67
N VAL A 321 7.67 2.20 -3.19
CA VAL A 321 6.49 2.93 -3.68
C VAL A 321 6.67 4.44 -3.51
N LEU A 322 7.05 4.90 -2.31
CA LEU A 322 7.27 6.32 -2.08
C LEU A 322 8.47 6.87 -2.87
N ALA A 323 9.56 6.09 -2.99
CA ALA A 323 10.77 6.51 -3.70
C ALA A 323 10.52 6.67 -5.20
N ALA A 324 9.79 5.73 -5.82
CA ALA A 324 9.45 5.76 -7.24
C ALA A 324 8.66 7.01 -7.65
N GLN A 325 7.98 7.65 -6.68
CA GLN A 325 7.20 8.86 -6.89
C GLN A 325 7.84 10.13 -6.33
N GLY A 326 8.94 10.01 -5.58
CA GLY A 326 9.46 11.12 -4.77
C GLY A 326 8.43 11.64 -3.78
N ALA A 327 7.64 10.74 -3.21
CA ALA A 327 6.49 11.06 -2.38
C ALA A 327 6.87 11.16 -0.90
N ALA A 328 6.26 12.13 -0.23
CA ALA A 328 6.05 12.12 1.21
C ALA A 328 4.56 12.15 1.50
N VAL A 329 4.14 11.36 2.48
CA VAL A 329 2.74 11.30 2.91
C VAL A 329 2.65 11.68 4.38
N LEU A 330 1.86 12.69 4.67
CA LEU A 330 1.53 13.11 6.02
C LEU A 330 0.24 12.43 6.44
N LEU A 331 0.31 11.62 7.48
CA LEU A 331 -0.78 10.83 8.05
C LEU A 331 -1.23 11.47 9.37
N PRO A 332 -2.40 12.12 9.44
CA PRO A 332 -2.91 12.68 10.69
C PRO A 332 -3.26 11.57 11.69
N ARG A 333 -2.98 11.76 12.99
CA ARG A 333 -3.26 10.75 14.03
C ARG A 333 -4.75 10.43 14.20
N ARG A 334 -5.62 11.36 13.84
CA ARG A 334 -7.07 11.25 13.99
C ARG A 334 -7.78 11.61 12.68
N PRO A 335 -9.02 11.14 12.46
CA PRO A 335 -9.84 11.56 11.34
C PRO A 335 -9.93 13.08 11.24
N LEU A 336 -9.87 13.61 10.02
CA LEU A 336 -10.01 15.05 9.79
C LEU A 336 -11.49 15.47 10.02
N PRO A 337 -11.77 16.52 10.80
CA PRO A 337 -13.13 16.98 11.05
C PRO A 337 -13.80 17.50 9.75
N ALA A 338 -15.10 17.25 9.61
CA ALA A 338 -15.88 17.82 8.51
C ALA A 338 -15.85 19.36 8.58
N GLY A 339 -15.82 20.02 7.42
CA GLY A 339 -15.74 21.48 7.32
C GLY A 339 -14.40 22.10 7.75
N ALA A 340 -13.41 21.31 8.20
CA ALA A 340 -12.17 21.85 8.72
C ALA A 340 -11.31 22.51 7.62
N GLN A 341 -10.63 23.61 8.00
CA GLN A 341 -9.53 24.17 7.23
C GLN A 341 -8.23 23.47 7.65
N VAL A 342 -7.52 22.90 6.68
CA VAL A 342 -6.28 22.16 6.91
C VAL A 342 -5.12 22.91 6.26
N ARG A 343 -4.12 23.31 7.07
CA ARG A 343 -2.88 23.93 6.60
C ARG A 343 -1.73 22.94 6.77
N VAL A 344 -0.99 22.75 5.69
CA VAL A 344 0.09 21.76 5.58
C VAL A 344 1.39 22.50 5.34
N SER A 345 2.48 22.00 5.92
CA SER A 345 3.83 22.46 5.59
C SER A 345 4.79 21.28 5.57
N PHE A 346 5.60 21.19 4.52
CA PHE A 346 6.70 20.25 4.37
C PHE A 346 8.02 21.03 4.29
N ALA A 347 9.03 20.59 5.03
CA ALA A 347 10.41 21.04 4.85
C ALA A 347 11.12 20.09 3.89
N THR A 348 11.56 20.59 2.75
CA THR A 348 12.31 19.85 1.73
C THR A 348 13.76 20.31 1.68
N ASP A 349 14.59 19.66 0.88
CA ASP A 349 15.95 20.12 0.64
C ASP A 349 15.98 21.41 -0.19
N ALA A 350 14.97 21.65 -1.04
CA ALA A 350 14.82 22.85 -1.86
C ALA A 350 14.05 23.98 -1.16
N GLY A 351 13.77 23.85 0.14
CA GLY A 351 13.01 24.83 0.93
C GLY A 351 11.64 24.32 1.39
N ARG A 352 10.80 25.23 1.89
CA ARG A 352 9.51 24.89 2.49
C ARG A 352 8.40 24.88 1.42
N VAL A 353 7.57 23.85 1.43
CA VAL A 353 6.35 23.77 0.62
C VAL A 353 5.15 23.78 1.56
N GLY A 354 4.24 24.75 1.43
CA GLY A 354 3.04 24.84 2.26
C GLY A 354 1.81 25.22 1.46
N TRP A 355 0.65 24.77 1.93
CA TRP A 355 -0.64 25.12 1.33
C TRP A 355 -1.80 24.87 2.29
N THR A 356 -2.99 25.29 1.88
CA THR A 356 -4.24 25.09 2.62
C THR A 356 -5.28 24.43 1.72
N PHE A 357 -6.11 23.56 2.29
CA PHE A 357 -7.29 22.97 1.68
C PHE A 357 -8.41 22.84 2.72
N ARG A 358 -9.61 22.41 2.31
CA ARG A 358 -10.76 22.18 3.21
C ARG A 358 -11.22 20.74 3.17
N ILE A 359 -11.90 20.32 4.23
CA ILE A 359 -12.61 19.05 4.30
C ILE A 359 -14.10 19.30 4.07
N ARG A 360 -14.75 18.46 3.25
CA ARG A 360 -16.20 18.47 3.08
C ARG A 360 -16.90 17.99 4.35
#